data_AF-A0A661L3X8-F1
#
_entry.id   AF-A0A661L3X8-F1
#
_cell.length_a   1.000
_cell.length_b   1.000
_cell.length_c   1.000
_cell.angle_alpha   90.00
_cell.angle_beta   90.00
_cell.angle_gamma   90.00
#
_symmetry.space_group_name_H-M   'P 1'
#
loop_
_entity.id
_entity.type
_entity.pdbx_description
1 polymer ?
#
loop_
_entity_poly.entity_id
_entity_poly.type
_entity_poly.pdbx_seq_one_letter_code
_entity_poly.pdbx_strand_id
1 'polypeptide(L)' 'MREERENIIEKPTDMEVALYYIRLLTSPSITGEALEKEKEIYAGQAAKALTKISNPFAIQLLKRELDKLNRR' A
#
# COMPACT_ATOMS: atom_id res chain seq x y z
N MET A 1 -20.74 32.84 18.05
CA MET A 1 -19.45 32.14 18.19
C MET A 1 -19.25 31.32 16.93
N ARG A 2 -18.20 31.57 16.15
CA ARG A 2 -17.85 30.75 14.98
C ARG A 2 -17.07 29.56 15.52
N GLU A 3 -17.66 28.37 15.46
CA GLU A 3 -16.94 27.13 15.71
C GLU A 3 -15.87 26.99 14.62
N GLU A 4 -14.61 27.20 15.00
CA GLU A 4 -13.46 26.79 14.20
C GLU A 4 -13.50 25.27 14.12
N ARG A 5 -14.04 24.75 13.02
CA ARG A 5 -13.91 23.33 12.69
C ARG A 5 -12.43 23.09 12.39
N GLU A 6 -11.69 22.65 13.40
CA GLU A 6 -10.35 22.10 13.21
C GLU A 6 -10.44 21.03 12.13
N ASN A 7 -9.71 21.24 11.04
CA ASN A 7 -9.66 20.32 9.92
C ASN A 7 -8.73 19.17 10.35
N ILE A 8 -9.25 18.23 11.15
CA ILE A 8 -8.49 17.08 11.63
C ILE A 8 -8.22 16.20 10.40
N ILE A 9 -7.00 16.25 9.88
CA ILE A 9 -6.53 15.29 8.90
C ILE A 9 -6.30 13.98 9.65
N GLU A 10 -7.30 13.10 9.62
CA GLU A 10 -7.17 11.76 10.18
C GLU A 10 -6.01 11.01 9.50
N LYS A 11 -5.17 10.38 10.32
CA LYS A 11 -4.09 9.54 9.80
C LYS A 11 -4.72 8.27 9.19
N PRO A 12 -4.21 7.80 8.04
CA PRO A 12 -4.71 6.57 7.44
C PRO A 12 -4.49 5.41 8.39
N THR A 13 -5.50 4.55 8.47
CA THR A 13 -5.44 3.29 9.19
C THR A 13 -4.49 2.32 8.51
N ASP A 14 -3.97 1.38 9.29
CA ASP A 14 -3.14 0.28 8.79
C ASP A 14 -3.77 -0.50 7.62
N MET A 15 -5.10 -0.66 7.65
CA MET A 15 -5.83 -1.33 6.58
C MET A 15 -5.87 -0.48 5.30
N GLU A 16 -6.10 0.83 5.42
CA GLU A 16 -6.06 1.75 4.28
C GLU A 16 -4.66 1.78 3.65
N VAL A 17 -3.61 1.78 4.48
CA VAL A 17 -2.23 1.68 4.00
C VAL A 17 -2.00 0.37 3.24
N ALA A 18 -2.44 -0.76 3.78
CA ALA A 18 -2.30 -2.06 3.11
C ALA A 18 -3.06 -2.09 1.76
N LEU A 19 -4.32 -1.65 1.75
CA LEU A 19 -5.15 -1.62 0.54
C LEU A 19 -4.59 -0.69 -0.53
N TYR A 20 -4.02 0.45 -0.13
CA TYR A 20 -3.35 1.37 -1.05
C TYR A 20 -2.20 0.69 -1.79
N TYR A 21 -1.30 0.00 -1.08
CA TYR A 21 -0.18 -0.69 -1.72
C TYR A 21 -0.65 -1.87 -2.59
N ILE A 22 -1.65 -2.64 -2.15
CA ILE A 22 -2.22 -3.72 -2.96
C ILE A 22 -2.77 -3.18 -4.28
N ARG A 23 -3.45 -2.02 -4.26
CA ARG A 23 -3.95 -1.38 -5.47
C ARG A 23 -2.82 -1.02 -6.43
N LEU A 24 -1.71 -0.49 -5.94
CA LEU A 24 -0.54 -0.19 -6.77
C LEU A 24 0.08 -1.45 -7.37
N LEU A 25 0.26 -2.51 -6.58
CA LEU A 25 0.86 -3.77 -7.03
C LEU A 25 0.00 -4.52 -8.06
N THR A 26 -1.31 -4.37 -7.97
CA THR A 26 -2.29 -5.01 -8.88
C THR A 26 -2.68 -4.13 -10.06
N SER A 27 -2.24 -2.86 -10.10
CA SER A 27 -2.62 -1.94 -11.14
C SER A 27 -2.13 -2.41 -12.51
N PRO A 28 -2.99 -2.40 -13.55
CA PRO A 28 -2.53 -2.54 -14.92
C PRO A 28 -1.70 -1.30 -15.29
N SER A 29 -0.54 -1.49 -15.94
CA SER A 29 0.23 -0.37 -16.51
C SER A 29 -0.08 -0.23 -17.98
N ILE A 30 0.13 0.99 -18.48
CA ILE A 30 -0.20 1.41 -19.84
C ILE A 30 0.85 0.88 -20.84
N THR A 31 2.08 0.55 -20.39
CA THR A 31 3.16 -0.03 -21.22
C THR A 31 3.94 -1.12 -20.47
N GLY A 32 4.34 -2.18 -21.19
CA GLY A 32 4.86 -3.43 -20.60
C GLY A 32 6.21 -3.35 -19.88
N GLU A 33 7.21 -2.62 -20.43
CA GLU A 33 8.52 -2.46 -19.77
C GLU A 33 8.47 -1.50 -18.56
N ALA A 34 7.61 -0.48 -18.61
CA ALA A 34 7.40 0.41 -17.47
C ALA A 34 6.73 -0.33 -16.29
N LEU A 35 5.88 -1.33 -16.59
CA LEU A 35 5.14 -2.12 -15.61
C LEU A 35 6.05 -2.86 -14.62
N GLU A 36 7.11 -3.51 -15.09
CA GLU A 36 7.97 -4.33 -14.21
C GLU A 36 8.74 -3.44 -13.24
N LYS A 37 9.35 -2.36 -13.74
CA LYS A 37 10.11 -1.42 -12.92
C LYS A 37 9.22 -0.65 -11.93
N GLU A 38 8.01 -0.26 -12.34
CA GLU A 38 7.03 0.36 -11.42
C GLU A 38 6.61 -0.62 -10.32
N LYS A 39 6.36 -1.88 -10.66
CA LYS A 39 5.99 -2.91 -9.68
C LYS A 39 7.11 -3.20 -8.69
N GLU A 40 8.36 -3.22 -9.12
CA GLU A 40 9.50 -3.35 -8.20
C GLU A 40 9.56 -2.19 -7.21
N ILE A 41 9.35 -0.95 -7.68
CA ILE A 41 9.30 0.23 -6.80
C ILE A 41 8.17 0.10 -5.79
N TYR A 42 6.96 -0.26 -6.23
CA TYR A 42 5.82 -0.43 -5.34
C TYR A 42 6.03 -1.57 -4.36
N ALA A 43 6.64 -2.68 -4.79
CA ALA A 43 6.96 -3.81 -3.91
C ALA A 43 7.96 -3.39 -2.82
N GLY A 44 8.99 -2.63 -3.19
CA GLY A 44 9.94 -2.06 -2.23
C GLY A 44 9.29 -1.09 -1.23
N GLN A 45 8.33 -0.27 -1.68
CA GLN A 45 7.58 0.61 -0.78
C GLN A 45 6.62 -0.16 0.14
N ALA A 46 5.92 -1.15 -0.38
CA ALA A 46 5.03 -2.02 0.38
C ALA A 46 5.80 -2.83 1.46
N ALA A 47 6.99 -3.33 1.13
CA ALA A 47 7.87 -4.01 2.10
C ALA A 47 8.29 -3.07 3.24
N LYS A 48 8.58 -1.79 2.93
CA LYS A 48 8.85 -0.77 3.96
C LYS A 48 7.62 -0.41 4.78
N ALA A 49 6.42 -0.48 4.21
CA ALA A 49 5.18 -0.24 4.93
C ALA A 49 4.86 -1.36 5.93
N LEU A 50 5.18 -2.61 5.58
CA LEU A 50 5.01 -3.76 6.49
C LEU A 50 5.74 -3.59 7.83
N THR A 51 6.86 -2.86 7.87
CA THR A 51 7.59 -2.62 9.12
C THR A 51 6.96 -1.54 9.99
N LYS A 52 5.93 -0.85 9.50
CA LYS A 52 5.25 0.28 10.17
C LYS A 52 3.82 -0.02 10.57
N ILE A 53 3.20 -1.00 9.91
CA ILE A 53 1.85 -1.49 10.19
C ILE A 53 1.89 -2.34 11.47
N SER A 54 0.90 -2.17 12.34
CA SER A 54 0.75 -2.95 13.58
C SER A 54 -0.43 -3.92 13.52
N ASN A 55 -1.43 -3.67 12.68
CA ASN A 55 -2.60 -4.51 12.51
C ASN A 55 -2.23 -5.85 11.85
N PRO A 56 -2.41 -6.99 12.55
CA PRO A 56 -2.03 -8.31 12.04
C PRO A 56 -2.74 -8.70 10.73
N PHE A 57 -4.00 -8.32 10.57
CA PHE A 57 -4.76 -8.62 9.36
C PHE A 57 -4.24 -7.82 8.16
N ALA A 58 -3.92 -6.54 8.36
CA ALA A 58 -3.32 -5.70 7.32
C ALA A 58 -1.94 -6.21 6.90
N ILE A 59 -1.12 -6.65 7.88
CA ILE A 59 0.18 -7.29 7.63
C ILE A 59 0.00 -8.54 6.79
N GLN A 60 -0.88 -9.46 7.20
CA GLN A 60 -1.10 -10.73 6.50
C GLN A 60 -1.60 -10.50 5.07
N LEU A 61 -2.51 -9.54 4.90
CA LEU A 61 -3.07 -9.20 3.59
C LEU A 61 -1.99 -8.66 2.64
N LEU A 62 -1.23 -7.65 3.08
CA LEU A 62 -0.19 -7.04 2.26
C LEU A 62 0.96 -8.03 1.95
N LYS A 63 1.36 -8.83 2.95
CA LYS A 63 2.39 -9.86 2.78
C LYS A 63 1.98 -10.91 1.75
N ARG A 64 0.72 -11.36 1.77
CA ARG A 64 0.20 -12.32 0.79
C ARG A 64 0.33 -11.81 -0.65
N GLU A 65 0.04 -10.53 -0.90
CA GLU A 65 0.15 -9.97 -2.24
C GLU A 65 1.61 -9.78 -2.68
N LEU A 66 2.50 -9.42 -1.77
CA LEU A 66 3.95 -9.37 -2.05
C LEU A 66 4.51 -10.75 -2.39
N ASP A 67 4.12 -11.80 -1.65
CA ASP A 67 4.59 -13.16 -1.89
C ASP A 67 4.15 -13.69 -3.27
N LYS A 68 3.03 -13.22 -3.82
CA LYS A 68 2.60 -13.60 -5.18
C LYS A 68 3.50 -13.03 -6.27
N LEU A 69 4.09 -11.85 -6.04
CA LEU A 69 5.00 -11.23 -7.00
C LEU A 69 6.33 -11.98 -7.08
N ASN A 70 6.84 -12.47 -5.94
CA ASN A 70 8.10 -13.23 -5.88
C ASN A 70 8.00 -14.65 -6.47
N ARG A 71 6.79 -15.13 -6.79
CA ARG A 71 6.55 -16.47 -7.39
C ARG A 71 6.32 -16.44 -8.90
N ARG A 72 6.30 -15.25 -9.51
CA ARG A 72 6.25 -15.08 -10.96
C ARG A 72 7.66 -14.99 -11.53
#